data_AF-A0A9P2ZVP8-F1
#
_entry.id   AF-A0A9P2ZVP8-F1
#
_cell.length_a   1.000
_cell.length_b   1.000
_cell.length_c   1.000
_cell.angle_alpha   90.00
_cell.angle_beta   90.00
_cell.angle_gamma   90.00
#
_symmetry.space_group_name_H-M   'P 1'
#
loop_
_entity.id
_entity.type
_entity.pdbx_description
1 polymer ?
#
loop_
_entity_poly.entity_id
_entity_poly.type
_entity_poly.pdbx_seq_one_letter_code
_entity_poly.pdbx_strand_id
1 'polypeptide(L)'
;MEYASESLRSDVTFMKQAVGHSGGVLAHGSPTVRGYRQVVLEAVKQNPMALEYASADLRKDKEVVWEAVKRSSLAFRYADQAFRDDPEFMAKAVRQAGSLLEVASPAVRGRKDIVIAAIKQNPMALEFASEGLRGDLDVVKEAIKLHLPALMYASEAFRADVDCMTAAVRLNGLALAYASPSLRGDGMAALEGISRGRPQGRRTRHPGQNRSRTPGGPERQR
;
A
#
# COMPACT_ATOMS: atom_id res chain seq x y z
N MET A 1 -28.56 29.22 -1.53
CA MET A 1 -29.35 28.11 -2.07
C MET A 1 -30.45 27.63 -1.14
N GLU A 2 -30.34 27.84 0.17
CA GLU A 2 -31.39 27.52 1.15
C GLU A 2 -32.75 28.21 0.82
N TYR A 3 -32.71 29.40 0.20
CA TYR A 3 -33.89 30.18 -0.21
C TYR A 3 -34.26 30.07 -1.70
N ALA A 4 -33.60 29.22 -2.50
CA ALA A 4 -33.97 29.04 -3.90
C ALA A 4 -35.31 28.30 -4.02
N SER A 5 -36.20 28.77 -4.91
CA SER A 5 -37.49 28.14 -5.17
C SER A 5 -37.34 26.71 -5.69
N GLU A 6 -38.38 25.89 -5.51
CA GLU A 6 -38.40 24.50 -5.99
C GLU A 6 -38.20 24.41 -7.52
N SER A 7 -38.71 25.40 -8.27
CA SER A 7 -38.48 25.53 -9.71
C SER A 7 -37.00 25.70 -10.05
N LEU A 8 -36.26 26.54 -9.32
CA LEU A 8 -34.82 26.74 -9.54
C LEU A 8 -34.00 25.51 -9.16
N ARG A 9 -34.39 24.79 -8.09
CA ARG A 9 -33.74 23.52 -7.70
C ARG A 9 -33.93 22.40 -8.72
N SER A 10 -34.91 22.54 -9.61
CA SER A 10 -35.19 21.60 -10.70
C SER A 10 -34.67 22.06 -12.06
N ASP A 11 -34.20 23.30 -12.18
CA ASP A 11 -33.61 23.83 -13.41
C ASP A 11 -32.17 23.32 -13.56
N VAL A 12 -31.95 22.45 -14.54
CA VAL A 12 -30.65 21.84 -14.82
C VAL A 12 -29.59 22.87 -15.22
N THR A 13 -29.97 23.92 -15.96
CA THR A 13 -29.04 24.95 -16.44
C THR A 13 -28.55 25.79 -15.27
N PHE A 14 -29.47 26.27 -14.44
CA PHE A 14 -29.17 27.00 -13.23
C PHE A 14 -28.32 26.16 -12.27
N MET A 15 -28.74 24.91 -12.03
CA MET A 15 -28.02 24.02 -11.12
C MET A 15 -26.62 23.69 -11.64
N LYS A 16 -26.42 23.52 -12.95
CA LYS A 16 -25.08 23.33 -13.56
C LYS A 16 -24.16 24.53 -13.29
N GLN A 17 -24.66 25.76 -13.45
CA GLN A 17 -23.89 26.96 -13.14
C GLN A 17 -23.57 27.06 -11.65
N ALA A 18 -24.56 26.77 -10.79
CA ALA A 18 -24.39 26.85 -9.34
C ALA A 18 -23.38 25.82 -8.81
N VAL A 19 -23.43 24.57 -9.30
CA VAL A 19 -22.46 23.53 -8.87
C VAL A 19 -21.04 23.84 -9.34
N GLY A 20 -20.88 24.58 -10.45
CA GLY A 20 -19.58 25.06 -10.91
C GLY A 20 -18.90 26.03 -9.94
N HIS A 21 -19.66 26.73 -9.09
CA HIS A 21 -19.13 27.59 -8.03
C HIS A 21 -18.95 26.84 -6.70
N SER A 22 -19.86 25.91 -6.40
CA SER A 22 -19.78 25.07 -5.20
C SER A 22 -20.47 23.73 -5.42
N GLY A 23 -19.69 22.65 -5.51
CA GLY A 23 -20.23 21.30 -5.75
C GLY A 23 -21.21 20.83 -4.66
N GLY A 24 -21.11 21.36 -3.43
CA GLY A 24 -22.05 21.07 -2.34
C GLY A 24 -23.49 21.50 -2.63
N VAL A 25 -23.70 22.41 -3.59
CA VAL A 25 -25.03 22.85 -4.03
C VAL A 25 -25.87 21.71 -4.58
N LEU A 26 -25.26 20.63 -5.06
CA LEU A 26 -25.97 19.44 -5.53
C LEU A 26 -26.93 18.86 -4.47
N ALA A 27 -26.59 19.03 -3.18
CA ALA A 27 -27.44 18.64 -2.05
C ALA A 27 -28.84 19.30 -2.07
N HIS A 28 -29.01 20.42 -2.75
CA HIS A 28 -30.29 21.12 -2.85
C HIS A 28 -31.02 20.87 -4.18
N GLY A 29 -30.38 20.19 -5.14
CA GLY A 29 -31.02 19.84 -6.42
C GLY A 29 -32.16 18.85 -6.23
N SER A 30 -33.16 18.92 -7.10
CA SER A 30 -34.23 17.92 -7.15
C SER A 30 -33.70 16.54 -7.55
N PRO A 31 -34.46 15.44 -7.36
CA PRO A 31 -34.04 14.11 -7.80
C PRO A 31 -33.63 14.07 -9.28
N THR A 32 -34.32 14.82 -10.15
CA THR A 32 -33.98 14.95 -11.58
C THR A 32 -32.59 15.55 -11.77
N VAL A 33 -32.26 16.62 -11.05
CA VAL A 33 -30.94 17.28 -11.14
C VAL A 33 -29.84 16.38 -10.58
N ARG A 34 -30.10 15.68 -9.46
CA ARG A 34 -29.18 14.69 -8.87
C ARG A 34 -29.00 13.44 -9.75
N GLY A 35 -29.92 13.20 -10.69
CA GLY A 35 -29.82 12.20 -11.74
C GLY A 35 -29.19 12.73 -13.04
N TYR A 36 -28.94 14.03 -13.16
CA TYR A 36 -28.41 14.61 -14.39
C TYR A 36 -26.89 14.52 -14.43
N ARG A 37 -26.39 13.56 -15.21
CA ARG A 37 -24.96 13.19 -15.28
C ARG A 37 -24.01 14.36 -15.38
N GLN A 38 -24.26 15.32 -16.29
CA GLN A 38 -23.34 16.46 -16.47
C GLN A 38 -23.29 17.39 -15.25
N VAL A 39 -24.42 17.58 -14.55
CA VAL A 39 -24.46 18.40 -13.33
C VAL A 39 -23.68 17.70 -12.22
N VAL A 40 -23.90 16.39 -12.05
CA VAL A 40 -23.17 15.60 -11.04
C VAL A 40 -21.67 15.58 -11.33
N LEU A 41 -21.26 15.38 -12.59
CA LEU A 41 -19.84 15.44 -12.99
C LEU A 41 -19.21 16.79 -12.65
N GLU A 42 -19.89 17.88 -12.94
CA GLU A 42 -19.39 19.22 -12.58
C GLU A 42 -19.30 19.39 -11.06
N ALA A 43 -20.31 18.92 -10.33
CA ALA A 43 -20.34 18.97 -8.87
C ALA A 43 -19.18 18.19 -8.23
N VAL A 44 -18.89 16.96 -8.68
CA VAL A 44 -17.77 16.15 -8.13
C VAL A 44 -16.40 16.72 -8.49
N LYS A 45 -16.28 17.37 -9.65
CA LYS A 45 -15.07 18.10 -10.05
C LYS A 45 -14.80 19.33 -9.18
N GLN A 46 -15.81 19.91 -8.55
CA GLN A 46 -15.65 20.97 -7.56
C GLN A 46 -15.47 20.40 -6.15
N ASN A 47 -16.38 19.55 -5.69
CA ASN A 47 -16.34 18.88 -4.39
C ASN A 47 -16.51 17.36 -4.55
N PRO A 48 -15.48 16.53 -4.30
CA PRO A 48 -15.58 15.08 -4.45
C PRO A 48 -16.67 14.43 -3.58
N MET A 49 -17.01 15.03 -2.42
CA MET A 49 -18.07 14.53 -1.54
C MET A 49 -19.47 14.74 -2.13
N ALA A 50 -19.63 15.54 -3.19
CA ALA A 50 -20.90 15.73 -3.86
C ALA A 50 -21.47 14.41 -4.43
N LEU A 51 -20.64 13.38 -4.60
CA LEU A 51 -21.06 12.04 -4.98
C LEU A 51 -22.12 11.46 -4.03
N GLU A 52 -22.14 11.86 -2.76
CA GLU A 52 -23.17 11.50 -1.77
C GLU A 52 -24.58 11.81 -2.25
N TYR A 53 -24.75 12.93 -2.95
CA TYR A 53 -26.04 13.43 -3.39
C TYR A 53 -26.44 12.95 -4.79
N ALA A 54 -25.55 12.25 -5.49
CA ALA A 54 -25.86 11.70 -6.80
C ALA A 54 -26.95 10.61 -6.71
N SER A 55 -27.74 10.48 -7.77
CA SER A 55 -28.68 9.37 -7.92
C SER A 55 -27.97 8.01 -7.79
N ALA A 56 -28.71 6.96 -7.41
CA ALA A 56 -28.15 5.61 -7.28
C ALA A 56 -27.47 5.13 -8.58
N ASP A 57 -28.03 5.46 -9.73
CA ASP A 57 -27.46 5.07 -11.03
C ASP A 57 -26.15 5.79 -11.32
N LEU A 58 -26.02 7.07 -10.95
CA LEU A 58 -24.77 7.81 -11.11
C LEU A 58 -23.71 7.42 -10.09
N ARG A 59 -24.10 6.87 -8.94
CA ARG A 59 -23.15 6.22 -8.01
C ARG A 59 -22.61 4.89 -8.52
N LYS A 60 -23.18 4.35 -9.60
CA LYS A 60 -22.69 3.19 -10.38
C LYS A 60 -21.92 3.60 -11.65
N ASP A 61 -21.97 4.87 -12.05
CA ASP A 61 -21.27 5.35 -13.24
C ASP A 61 -19.75 5.41 -12.95
N LYS A 62 -18.98 4.57 -13.65
CA LYS A 62 -17.53 4.42 -13.44
C LYS A 62 -16.78 5.74 -13.60
N GLU A 63 -17.18 6.60 -14.54
CA GLU A 63 -16.51 7.87 -14.77
C GLU A 63 -16.83 8.86 -13.66
N VAL A 64 -18.11 8.99 -13.29
CA VAL A 64 -18.54 9.88 -12.20
C VAL A 64 -17.84 9.52 -10.89
N VAL A 65 -17.83 8.24 -10.54
CA VAL A 65 -17.17 7.75 -9.33
C VAL A 65 -15.66 7.95 -9.42
N TRP A 66 -15.04 7.65 -10.56
CA TRP A 66 -13.60 7.86 -10.72
C TRP A 66 -13.20 9.34 -10.61
N GLU A 67 -13.98 10.26 -11.17
CA GLU A 67 -13.74 11.69 -11.07
C GLU A 67 -13.75 12.20 -9.62
N ALA A 68 -14.59 11.62 -8.76
CA ALA A 68 -14.59 11.91 -7.33
C ALA A 68 -13.39 11.26 -6.63
N VAL A 69 -13.19 9.96 -6.82
CA VAL A 69 -12.15 9.16 -6.14
C VAL A 69 -10.74 9.64 -6.44
N LYS A 70 -10.46 10.04 -7.69
CA LYS A 70 -9.13 10.53 -8.09
C LYS A 70 -8.71 11.79 -7.31
N ARG A 71 -9.67 12.58 -6.83
CA ARG A 71 -9.43 13.81 -6.06
C ARG A 71 -9.47 13.57 -4.56
N SER A 72 -10.32 12.65 -4.10
CA SER A 72 -10.39 12.23 -2.71
C SER A 72 -10.88 10.79 -2.61
N SER A 73 -10.01 9.90 -2.11
CA SER A 73 -10.36 8.50 -1.90
C SER A 73 -11.53 8.31 -0.93
N LEU A 74 -11.77 9.27 -0.02
CA LEU A 74 -12.91 9.27 0.89
C LEU A 74 -14.26 9.28 0.14
N ALA A 75 -14.29 9.79 -1.10
CA ALA A 75 -15.50 9.82 -1.92
C ALA A 75 -15.99 8.41 -2.26
N PHE A 76 -15.08 7.43 -2.27
CA PHE A 76 -15.42 6.04 -2.59
C PHE A 76 -16.47 5.45 -1.64
N ARG A 77 -16.61 5.99 -0.42
CA ARG A 77 -17.66 5.56 0.52
C ARG A 77 -19.09 5.74 -0.01
N TYR A 78 -19.26 6.64 -0.98
CA TYR A 78 -20.54 6.90 -1.63
C TYR A 78 -20.70 6.15 -2.95
N ALA A 79 -19.66 5.49 -3.47
CA ALA A 79 -19.77 4.67 -4.66
C ALA A 79 -20.64 3.43 -4.39
N ASP A 80 -21.22 2.88 -5.45
CA ASP A 80 -21.91 1.60 -5.36
C ASP A 80 -20.95 0.49 -4.88
N GLN A 81 -21.47 -0.45 -4.08
CA GLN A 81 -20.64 -1.51 -3.50
C GLN A 81 -20.05 -2.44 -4.57
N ALA A 82 -20.67 -2.55 -5.76
CA ALA A 82 -20.16 -3.34 -6.86
C ALA A 82 -18.73 -2.95 -7.28
N PHE A 83 -18.30 -1.71 -7.03
CA PHE A 83 -16.93 -1.29 -7.31
C PHE A 83 -15.89 -1.98 -6.43
N ARG A 84 -16.28 -2.48 -5.26
CA ARG A 84 -15.39 -3.23 -4.35
C ARG A 84 -15.01 -4.59 -4.93
N ASP A 85 -15.87 -5.12 -5.79
CA ASP A 85 -15.70 -6.39 -6.51
C ASP A 85 -15.08 -6.22 -7.90
N ASP A 86 -15.02 -4.99 -8.43
CA ASP A 86 -14.46 -4.70 -9.75
C ASP A 86 -12.92 -4.63 -9.68
N PRO A 87 -12.19 -5.64 -10.19
CA PRO A 87 -10.73 -5.67 -10.08
C PRO A 87 -10.06 -4.57 -10.90
N GLU A 88 -10.64 -4.17 -12.03
CA GLU A 88 -10.07 -3.13 -12.89
C GLU A 88 -10.19 -1.75 -12.22
N PHE A 89 -11.37 -1.45 -11.68
CA PHE A 89 -11.59 -0.24 -10.93
C PHE A 89 -10.69 -0.19 -9.69
N MET A 90 -10.67 -1.27 -8.90
CA MET A 90 -9.87 -1.33 -7.68
C MET A 90 -8.38 -1.25 -7.97
N ALA A 91 -7.88 -1.88 -9.03
CA ALA A 91 -6.49 -1.73 -9.45
C ALA A 91 -6.12 -0.26 -9.70
N LYS A 92 -7.01 0.51 -10.34
CA LYS A 92 -6.80 1.94 -10.58
C LYS A 92 -6.90 2.74 -9.27
N ALA A 93 -7.88 2.43 -8.43
CA ALA A 93 -8.15 3.13 -7.18
C ALA A 93 -7.02 2.97 -6.15
N VAL A 94 -6.48 1.75 -5.96
CA VAL A 94 -5.40 1.51 -4.98
C VAL A 94 -4.08 2.16 -5.39
N ARG A 95 -3.85 2.36 -6.70
CA ARG A 95 -2.68 3.13 -7.18
C ARG A 95 -2.76 4.60 -6.79
N GLN A 96 -3.97 5.14 -6.65
CA GLN A 96 -4.19 6.50 -6.15
C GLN A 96 -4.14 6.54 -4.61
N ALA A 97 -4.76 5.57 -3.95
CA ALA A 97 -4.83 5.47 -2.49
C ALA A 97 -4.86 3.99 -2.06
N GLY A 98 -3.72 3.48 -1.61
CA GLY A 98 -3.51 2.07 -1.24
C GLY A 98 -4.40 1.62 -0.09
N SER A 99 -4.86 2.54 0.77
CA SER A 99 -5.85 2.24 1.81
C SER A 99 -7.19 1.79 1.27
N LEU A 100 -7.53 2.05 -0.01
CA LEU A 100 -8.76 1.54 -0.61
C LEU A 100 -8.78 0.01 -0.73
N LEU A 101 -7.65 -0.67 -0.54
CA LEU A 101 -7.64 -2.13 -0.41
C LEU A 101 -8.48 -2.61 0.79
N GLU A 102 -8.58 -1.81 1.86
CA GLU A 102 -9.40 -2.09 3.06
C GLU A 102 -10.87 -2.28 2.75
N VAL A 103 -11.39 -1.64 1.69
CA VAL A 103 -12.80 -1.70 1.32
C VAL A 103 -13.06 -2.61 0.12
N ALA A 104 -12.00 -3.12 -0.51
CA ALA A 104 -12.11 -4.11 -1.58
C ALA A 104 -12.77 -5.40 -1.07
N SER A 105 -13.34 -6.19 -1.98
CA SER A 105 -13.87 -7.50 -1.60
C SER A 105 -12.76 -8.53 -1.34
N PRO A 106 -13.05 -9.65 -0.64
CA PRO A 106 -12.06 -10.69 -0.39
C PRO A 106 -11.41 -11.23 -1.66
N ALA A 107 -12.17 -11.35 -2.76
CA ALA A 107 -11.65 -11.78 -4.05
C ALA A 107 -10.59 -10.81 -4.58
N VAL A 108 -10.83 -9.50 -4.50
CA VAL A 108 -9.87 -8.47 -4.92
C VAL A 108 -8.65 -8.39 -3.99
N ARG A 109 -8.83 -8.55 -2.67
CA ARG A 109 -7.73 -8.66 -1.70
C ARG A 109 -6.86 -9.90 -1.88
N GLY A 110 -7.36 -10.91 -2.58
CA GLY A 110 -6.62 -12.11 -2.99
C GLY A 110 -5.83 -11.95 -4.28
N ARG A 111 -5.89 -10.80 -4.96
CA ARG A 111 -5.20 -10.57 -6.23
C ARG A 111 -3.82 -9.96 -6.02
N LYS A 112 -2.78 -10.75 -6.28
CA LYS A 112 -1.37 -10.37 -6.05
C LYS A 112 -0.98 -9.08 -6.77
N ASP A 113 -1.43 -8.86 -8.00
CA ASP A 113 -1.17 -7.65 -8.79
C ASP A 113 -1.77 -6.38 -8.14
N ILE A 114 -3.01 -6.47 -7.64
CA ILE A 114 -3.70 -5.34 -6.99
C ILE A 114 -3.09 -5.07 -5.61
N VAL A 115 -2.82 -6.11 -4.82
CA VAL A 115 -2.18 -5.98 -3.50
C VAL A 115 -0.79 -5.35 -3.62
N ILE A 116 0.03 -5.79 -4.57
CA ILE A 116 1.35 -5.17 -4.81
C ILE A 116 1.19 -3.71 -5.23
N ALA A 117 0.20 -3.37 -6.08
CA ALA A 117 -0.06 -1.99 -6.44
C ALA A 117 -0.48 -1.12 -5.23
N ALA A 118 -1.28 -1.67 -4.31
CA ALA A 118 -1.65 -1.01 -3.07
C ALA A 118 -0.45 -0.81 -2.14
N ILE A 119 0.39 -1.84 -1.96
CA ILE A 119 1.62 -1.81 -1.14
C ILE A 119 2.61 -0.76 -1.66
N LYS A 120 2.77 -0.66 -2.98
CA LYS A 120 3.62 0.37 -3.61
C LYS A 120 3.16 1.79 -3.33
N GLN A 121 1.86 2.00 -3.11
CA GLN A 121 1.30 3.29 -2.74
C GLN A 121 1.37 3.51 -1.22
N ASN A 122 0.98 2.51 -0.43
CA ASN A 122 1.02 2.49 1.02
C ASN A 122 1.45 1.10 1.51
N PRO A 123 2.68 0.93 2.01
CA PRO A 123 3.18 -0.39 2.43
C PRO A 123 2.34 -1.07 3.53
N MET A 124 1.66 -0.27 4.36
CA MET A 124 0.76 -0.79 5.41
C MET A 124 -0.50 -1.47 4.82
N ALA A 125 -0.78 -1.29 3.53
CA ALA A 125 -1.89 -1.98 2.85
C ALA A 125 -1.75 -3.51 2.87
N LEU A 126 -0.56 -4.05 3.19
CA LEU A 126 -0.37 -5.48 3.46
C LEU A 126 -1.37 -6.01 4.51
N GLU A 127 -1.76 -5.19 5.49
CA GLU A 127 -2.78 -5.51 6.51
C GLU A 127 -4.08 -6.05 5.89
N PHE A 128 -4.48 -5.49 4.75
CA PHE A 128 -5.75 -5.79 4.10
C PHE A 128 -5.64 -6.86 3.01
N ALA A 129 -4.45 -7.36 2.72
CA ALA A 129 -4.30 -8.46 1.78
C ALA A 129 -4.94 -9.74 2.35
N SER A 130 -5.33 -10.67 1.46
CA SER A 130 -5.76 -12.01 1.89
C SER A 130 -4.67 -12.70 2.71
N GLU A 131 -5.06 -13.59 3.63
CA GLU A 131 -4.11 -14.31 4.50
C GLU A 131 -3.01 -15.02 3.70
N GLY A 132 -3.35 -15.63 2.56
CA GLY A 132 -2.38 -16.26 1.68
C GLY A 132 -1.34 -15.29 1.12
N LEU A 133 -1.75 -14.08 0.75
CA LEU A 133 -0.82 -13.05 0.25
C LEU A 133 -0.04 -12.35 1.38
N ARG A 134 -0.57 -12.32 2.60
CA ARG A 134 0.19 -11.91 3.79
C ARG A 134 1.30 -12.90 4.14
N GLY A 135 1.21 -14.14 3.66
CA GLY A 135 2.27 -15.15 3.73
C GLY A 135 3.08 -15.32 2.45
N ASP A 136 2.75 -14.61 1.37
CA ASP A 136 3.48 -14.72 0.09
C ASP A 136 4.81 -13.98 0.19
N LEU A 137 5.89 -14.71 -0.04
CA LEU A 137 7.24 -14.19 0.11
C LEU A 137 7.53 -12.97 -0.78
N ASP A 138 7.03 -12.94 -2.01
CA ASP A 138 7.29 -11.81 -2.91
C ASP A 138 6.51 -10.56 -2.48
N VAL A 139 5.25 -10.75 -2.07
CA VAL A 139 4.39 -9.67 -1.58
C VAL A 139 4.97 -9.05 -0.32
N VAL A 140 5.33 -9.87 0.67
CA VAL A 140 5.89 -9.40 1.94
C VAL A 140 7.26 -8.74 1.74
N LYS A 141 8.12 -9.29 0.88
CA LYS A 141 9.40 -8.65 0.52
C LYS A 141 9.19 -7.27 -0.06
N GLU A 142 8.18 -7.08 -0.92
CA GLU A 142 7.90 -5.76 -1.48
C GLU A 142 7.51 -4.75 -0.39
N ALA A 143 6.68 -5.15 0.57
CA ALA A 143 6.32 -4.32 1.71
C ALA A 143 7.55 -3.96 2.57
N ILE A 144 8.42 -4.94 2.88
CA ILE A 144 9.64 -4.72 3.68
C ILE A 144 10.58 -3.70 3.03
N LYS A 145 10.78 -3.79 1.71
CA LYS A 145 11.68 -2.88 0.97
C LYS A 145 11.22 -1.43 1.09
N LEU A 146 9.91 -1.20 1.11
CA LEU A 146 9.33 0.14 1.16
C LEU A 146 9.22 0.66 2.60
N HIS A 147 8.76 -0.18 3.53
CA HIS A 147 8.60 0.19 4.93
C HIS A 147 8.62 -1.06 5.82
N LEU A 148 9.74 -1.28 6.53
CA LEU A 148 9.92 -2.46 7.37
C LEU A 148 8.75 -2.72 8.36
N PRO A 149 8.18 -1.73 9.05
CA PRO A 149 7.06 -1.97 9.96
C PRO A 149 5.86 -2.67 9.36
N ALA A 150 5.66 -2.62 8.03
CA ALA A 150 4.61 -3.39 7.36
C ALA A 150 4.73 -4.91 7.60
N LEU A 151 5.93 -5.41 7.92
CA LEU A 151 6.16 -6.80 8.29
C LEU A 151 5.32 -7.26 9.50
N MET A 152 4.88 -6.36 10.38
CA MET A 152 3.94 -6.71 11.46
C MET A 152 2.62 -7.30 10.94
N TYR A 153 2.27 -6.98 9.71
CA TYR A 153 1.10 -7.51 9.02
C TYR A 153 1.39 -8.72 8.15
N ALA A 154 2.62 -9.24 8.07
CA ALA A 154 2.78 -10.57 7.49
C ALA A 154 2.01 -11.61 8.30
N SER A 155 1.62 -12.72 7.65
CA SER A 155 0.90 -13.80 8.32
C SER A 155 1.72 -14.34 9.49
N GLU A 156 1.05 -14.89 10.50
CA GLU A 156 1.76 -15.50 11.63
C GLU A 156 2.66 -16.65 11.15
N ALA A 157 2.20 -17.43 10.17
CA ALA A 157 2.98 -18.48 9.53
C ALA A 157 4.28 -17.94 8.89
N PHE A 158 4.22 -16.79 8.21
CA PHE A 158 5.41 -16.15 7.65
C PHE A 158 6.39 -15.72 8.75
N ARG A 159 5.88 -15.11 9.82
CA ARG A 159 6.71 -14.61 10.94
C ARG A 159 7.29 -15.74 11.79
N ALA A 160 6.69 -16.94 11.74
CA ALA A 160 7.18 -18.15 12.40
C ALA A 160 8.07 -19.03 11.50
N ASP A 161 8.15 -18.75 10.20
CA ASP A 161 8.92 -19.54 9.26
C ASP A 161 10.38 -19.02 9.16
N VAL A 162 11.34 -19.93 9.37
CA VAL A 162 12.77 -19.59 9.41
C VAL A 162 13.27 -19.10 8.05
N ASP A 163 12.79 -19.66 6.93
CA ASP A 163 13.26 -19.29 5.59
C ASP A 163 12.70 -17.92 5.17
N CYS A 164 11.42 -17.68 5.45
CA CYS A 164 10.77 -16.39 5.26
C CYS A 164 11.44 -15.30 6.08
N MET A 165 11.66 -15.52 7.38
CA MET A 165 12.33 -14.57 8.24
C MET A 165 13.81 -14.41 7.89
N THR A 166 14.49 -15.45 7.40
CA THR A 166 15.85 -15.34 6.86
C THR A 166 15.89 -14.38 5.67
N ALA A 167 14.94 -14.50 4.75
CA ALA A 167 14.84 -13.60 3.61
C ALA A 167 14.53 -12.15 4.06
N ALA A 168 13.66 -11.97 5.06
CA ALA A 168 13.34 -10.65 5.62
C ALA A 168 14.55 -10.00 6.30
N VAL A 169 15.29 -10.74 7.15
CA VAL A 169 16.49 -10.27 7.85
C VAL A 169 17.61 -9.91 6.87
N ARG A 170 17.75 -10.68 5.77
CA ARG A 170 18.70 -10.35 4.70
C ARG A 170 18.36 -9.04 3.98
N LEU A 171 17.09 -8.72 3.80
CA LEU A 171 16.67 -7.43 3.27
C LEU A 171 16.91 -6.30 4.28
N ASN A 172 16.53 -6.54 5.53
CA ASN A 172 16.72 -5.58 6.62
C ASN A 172 16.94 -6.31 7.94
N GLY A 173 18.11 -6.15 8.55
CA GLY A 173 18.48 -6.85 9.79
C GLY A 173 17.55 -6.59 10.97
N LEU A 174 16.82 -5.46 10.95
CA LEU A 174 15.81 -5.11 11.96
C LEU A 174 14.53 -5.95 11.83
N ALA A 175 14.33 -6.68 10.73
CA ALA A 175 13.19 -7.58 10.55
C ALA A 175 13.10 -8.66 11.63
N LEU A 176 14.23 -9.00 12.28
CA LEU A 176 14.27 -9.94 13.40
C LEU A 176 13.30 -9.56 14.53
N ALA A 177 13.08 -8.26 14.76
CA ALA A 177 12.16 -7.78 15.79
C ALA A 177 10.69 -8.14 15.53
N TYR A 178 10.36 -8.57 14.31
CA TYR A 178 9.01 -8.97 13.90
C TYR A 178 8.81 -10.49 13.86
N ALA A 179 9.85 -11.29 14.14
CA ALA A 179 9.71 -12.74 14.24
C ALA A 179 8.64 -13.12 15.25
N SER A 180 7.89 -14.19 14.96
CA SER A 180 6.91 -14.74 15.90
C SER A 180 7.60 -15.19 17.19
N PRO A 181 6.96 -15.02 18.37
CA PRO A 181 7.46 -15.56 19.63
C PRO A 181 7.61 -17.10 19.64
N SER A 182 6.97 -17.78 18.68
CA SER A 182 7.09 -19.23 18.48
C SER A 182 8.43 -19.65 17.87
N LEU A 183 9.13 -18.71 17.20
CA LEU A 183 10.44 -18.93 16.63
C LEU A 183 11.51 -18.87 17.73
N ARG A 184 11.83 -20.03 18.32
CA ARG A 184 12.81 -20.19 19.42
C ARG A 184 13.91 -21.17 19.03
N GLY A 185 14.95 -21.26 19.86
CA GLY A 185 16.05 -22.21 19.68
C GLY A 185 16.92 -21.87 18.48
N ASP A 186 17.33 -22.90 17.73
CA ASP A 186 18.33 -22.78 16.67
C ASP A 186 17.89 -21.86 15.52
N GLY A 187 16.58 -21.84 15.19
CA GLY A 187 16.04 -20.94 14.17
C GLY A 187 16.26 -19.47 14.53
N MET A 188 16.04 -19.10 15.79
CA MET A 188 16.29 -17.74 16.27
C MET A 188 17.79 -17.41 16.30
N ALA A 189 18.62 -18.36 16.76
CA ALA A 189 20.07 -18.20 16.80
C ALA A 189 20.66 -17.97 15.38
N ALA A 190 20.15 -18.69 14.37
CA ALA A 190 20.54 -18.52 12.98
C ALA A 190 20.22 -17.11 12.47
N LEU A 191 19.01 -16.60 12.73
CA LEU A 191 18.59 -15.27 12.31
C LEU A 191 19.40 -14.15 12.98
N GLU A 192 19.71 -14.31 14.27
CA GLU A 192 20.60 -13.38 14.99
C GLU A 192 21.98 -13.30 14.35
N GLY A 193 22.55 -14.44 13.96
CA GLY A 193 23.83 -14.51 13.27
C GLY A 193 23.82 -13.73 11.95
N ILE A 194 22.72 -13.82 11.18
CA ILE A 194 22.55 -13.09 9.91
C ILE A 194 22.41 -11.59 10.17
N SER A 195 21.59 -11.18 11.14
CA SER A 195 21.37 -9.76 11.46
C SER A 195 22.66 -9.06 11.91
N ARG A 196 23.50 -9.75 12.70
CA ARG A 196 24.82 -9.26 13.14
C ARG A 196 25.89 -9.28 12.03
N GLY A 197 25.65 -9.98 10.92
CA GLY A 197 26.61 -10.29 9.86
C GLY A 197 26.68 -9.32 8.67
N ARG A 198 26.41 -8.01 8.81
CA ARG A 198 26.80 -7.03 7.77
C ARG A 198 28.33 -7.01 7.64
N PRO A 199 28.89 -6.89 6.42
CA PRO A 199 30.22 -7.37 6.10
C PRO A 199 31.31 -6.57 6.82
N GLN A 200 32.11 -7.24 7.64
CA GLN A 200 33.45 -6.73 7.95
C GLN A 200 34.26 -6.75 6.66
N GLY A 201 34.47 -5.55 6.10
CA GLY A 201 35.54 -5.34 5.13
C GLY A 201 36.86 -5.84 5.71
N ARG A 202 37.44 -6.82 5.02
CA ARG A 202 38.81 -7.34 5.15
C ARG A 202 39.18 -8.04 6.47
N ARG A 203 38.98 -9.35 6.50
CA ARG A 203 40.02 -10.26 7.01
C ARG A 203 41.00 -10.56 5.89
N THR A 204 42.00 -9.69 5.68
CA THR A 204 43.26 -10.15 5.08
C THR A 204 44.09 -10.76 6.18
N ARG A 205 44.34 -12.06 5.99
CA ARG A 205 45.19 -12.93 6.79
C ARG A 205 46.50 -12.24 7.18
N HIS A 206 46.86 -12.31 8.47
CA HIS A 206 48.26 -12.25 8.88
C HIS A 206 48.88 -13.64 8.74
N PRO A 207 49.90 -13.84 7.89
CA PRO A 207 50.97 -14.78 8.18
C PRO A 207 52.00 -14.02 9.02
N GLY A 208 52.38 -14.51 10.20
CA GLY A 208 53.26 -15.65 10.27
C GLY A 208 54.65 -15.13 10.61
N GLN A 209 54.97 -15.21 11.89
CA GLN A 209 56.22 -14.81 12.52
C GLN A 209 57.42 -15.36 11.75
N ASN A 210 58.34 -14.49 11.34
CA ASN A 210 59.68 -14.92 10.93
C ASN A 210 60.68 -14.45 11.99
N ARG A 211 60.95 -15.33 12.97
CA ARG A 211 62.08 -15.22 13.90
C ARG A 211 62.80 -16.58 13.92
N SER A 212 63.87 -16.68 13.13
CA SER A 212 64.92 -17.68 13.27
C SER A 212 66.24 -16.97 13.00
N ARG A 213 66.96 -16.57 14.06
CA ARG A 213 68.16 -17.25 14.57
C ARG A 213 69.30 -17.33 13.55
N THR A 214 70.22 -16.36 13.62
CA THR A 214 71.67 -16.58 13.37
C THR A 214 72.26 -17.34 14.57
N PRO A 215 73.26 -18.23 14.36
CA PRO A 215 74.66 -17.77 14.41
C PRO A 215 75.68 -18.54 13.51
N GLY A 216 76.83 -17.91 13.24
CA GLY A 216 78.11 -18.59 12.97
C GLY A 216 78.64 -18.57 11.53
N GLY A 217 79.74 -17.85 11.27
CA GLY A 217 80.54 -17.86 10.02
C GLY A 217 81.44 -19.10 9.86
N PRO A 218 82.63 -19.04 9.20
CA PRO A 218 83.28 -17.96 8.43
C PRO A 218 83.70 -18.38 6.99
N GLU A 219 84.14 -17.45 6.12
CA GLU A 219 85.38 -17.58 5.31
C GLU A 219 85.61 -16.47 4.25
N ARG A 220 86.83 -15.92 4.37
CA ARG A 220 87.75 -15.21 3.45
C ARG A 220 87.44 -15.09 1.95
N GLN A 221 87.66 -13.87 1.44
CA GLN A 221 88.47 -13.44 0.26
C GLN A 221 88.04 -11.98 -0.02
N ARG A 222 88.84 -10.92 -0.02
CA ARG A 222 90.28 -10.63 -0.16
C ARG A 222 90.64 -9.43 0.73
#